data_AF-A0AAD5B5K6-F1
#
_entry.id   AF-A0AAD5B5K6-F1
#
_cell.length_a   1.000
_cell.length_b   1.000
_cell.length_c   1.000
_cell.angle_alpha   90.00
_cell.angle_beta   90.00
_cell.angle_gamma   90.00
#
_symmetry.space_group_name_H-M   'P 1'
#
loop_
_entity.id
_entity.type
_entity.pdbx_description
1 polymer ?
#
loop_
_entity_poly.entity_id
_entity_poly.type
_entity_poly.pdbx_seq_one_letter_code
_entity_poly.pdbx_strand_id
1 'polypeptide(L)'
;RQCCSGKELVDWLMKLNDCSQSRSQAVGMWQVLVDEGIIVNVKQELNFHDKDTQFYRFMETEFDLNKSTIEKDSKEDELQEGLSLLVQMGPDALLNMKLRKW
;
A
#
# COMPACT_ATOMS: atom_id res chain seq x y z
N ARG A 1 14.53 -11.48 4.21
CA ARG A 1 13.66 -10.72 5.15
C ARG A 1 13.65 -9.26 4.72
N GLN A 2 12.83 -8.91 3.73
CA GLN A 2 12.65 -7.51 3.30
C GLN A 2 11.51 -6.91 4.13
N CYS A 3 11.77 -5.81 4.84
CA CYS A 3 10.77 -5.03 5.56
C CYS A 3 11.06 -3.56 5.32
N CYS A 4 10.02 -2.76 5.18
CA CYS A 4 10.12 -1.32 4.95
C CYS A 4 9.42 -0.60 6.09
N SER A 5 9.88 0.59 6.45
CA SER A 5 9.13 1.41 7.40
C SER A 5 7.87 1.99 6.75
N GLY A 6 6.83 2.23 7.55
CA GLY A 6 5.58 2.81 7.05
C GLY A 6 5.79 4.17 6.38
N LYS A 7 6.76 4.95 6.87
CA LYS A 7 7.15 6.22 6.25
C LYS A 7 7.84 6.04 4.91
N GLU A 8 8.77 5.10 4.79
CA GLU A 8 9.41 4.82 3.50
C GLU A 8 8.40 4.38 2.44
N LEU A 9 7.40 3.59 2.84
CA LEU A 9 6.31 3.17 1.97
C LEU A 9 5.47 4.36 1.50
N VAL A 10 5.12 5.27 2.41
CA VAL A 10 4.41 6.51 2.06
C VAL A 10 5.27 7.37 1.13
N ASP A 11 6.53 7.61 1.47
CA ASP A 11 7.44 8.42 0.65
C ASP A 11 7.66 7.81 -0.74
N TRP A 12 7.72 6.48 -0.86
CA TRP A 12 7.76 5.80 -2.16
C TRP A 12 6.50 6.07 -2.97
N LEU A 13 5.33 5.97 -2.36
CA LEU A 13 4.06 6.20 -3.04
C LEU A 13 3.88 7.68 -3.46
N MET A 14 4.38 8.61 -2.65
CA MET A 14 4.42 10.04 -2.99
C MET A 14 5.32 10.33 -4.20
N LYS A 15 6.46 9.63 -4.31
CA LYS A 15 7.36 9.75 -5.47
C LYS A 15 6.75 9.17 -6.74
N LEU A 16 5.94 8.12 -6.61
CA LEU A 16 5.38 7.41 -7.74
C LEU A 16 4.24 8.18 -8.41
N ASN A 17 3.44 8.91 -7.63
CA ASN A 17 2.24 9.61 -8.13
C ASN A 17 2.46 11.12 -8.39
N ASP A 18 3.70 11.51 -8.72
CA ASP A 18 4.12 12.90 -8.99
C ASP A 18 3.62 13.93 -7.96
N CYS A 19 3.68 13.59 -6.66
CA CYS A 19 3.22 14.45 -5.55
C CYS A 19 1.73 14.88 -5.58
N SER A 20 0.90 14.32 -6.46
CA SER A 20 -0.53 14.67 -6.56
C SER A 20 -1.35 14.24 -5.35
N GLN A 21 -0.85 13.28 -4.56
CA GLN A 21 -1.54 12.65 -3.45
C GLN A 21 -1.01 13.20 -2.12
N SER A 22 -1.87 13.30 -1.10
CA SER A 22 -1.43 13.68 0.25
C SER A 22 -0.89 12.48 1.04
N ARG A 23 -0.06 12.71 2.07
CA ARG A 23 0.37 11.62 2.98
C ARG A 23 -0.80 10.87 3.61
N SER A 24 -1.88 11.58 3.97
CA SER A 24 -3.10 10.96 4.50
C SER A 24 -3.76 10.02 3.48
N GLN A 25 -3.73 10.38 2.21
CA GLN A 25 -4.26 9.57 1.13
C GLN A 25 -3.38 8.33 0.89
N ALA A 26 -2.06 8.51 0.87
CA ALA A 26 -1.11 7.40 0.80
C ALA A 26 -1.29 6.43 1.97
N VAL A 27 -1.53 6.94 3.19
CA VAL A 27 -1.86 6.11 4.36
C VAL A 27 -3.15 5.31 4.12
N GLY A 28 -4.18 5.91 3.51
CA GLY A 28 -5.40 5.19 3.13
C GLY A 28 -5.14 4.09 2.11
N MET A 29 -4.33 4.36 1.09
CA MET A 29 -3.93 3.37 0.08
C MET A 29 -3.18 2.19 0.71
N TRP A 30 -2.21 2.47 1.58
CA TRP A 30 -1.51 1.41 2.33
C TRP A 30 -2.43 0.67 3.30
N GLN A 31 -3.41 1.35 3.90
CA GLN A 31 -4.40 0.73 4.76
C GLN A 31 -5.23 -0.32 4.02
N VAL A 32 -5.62 -0.07 2.77
CA VAL A 32 -6.29 -1.08 1.92
C VAL A 32 -5.44 -2.34 1.82
N LEU A 33 -4.15 -2.19 1.52
CA LEU A 33 -3.22 -3.32 1.40
C LEU A 33 -2.99 -4.06 2.73
N VAL A 34 -3.10 -3.36 3.87
CA VAL A 34 -3.08 -3.99 5.21
C VAL A 34 -4.36 -4.79 5.45
N ASP A 35 -5.52 -4.22 5.12
CA ASP A 35 -6.82 -4.86 5.31
C ASP A 35 -6.99 -6.12 4.44
N GLU A 36 -6.49 -6.07 3.21
CA GLU A 36 -6.42 -7.23 2.29
C GLU A 36 -5.36 -8.26 2.69
N GLY A 37 -4.54 -7.97 3.70
CA GLY A 37 -3.47 -8.86 4.17
C GLY A 37 -2.28 -8.98 3.20
N ILE A 38 -2.21 -8.13 2.18
CA ILE A 38 -1.11 -8.07 1.20
C ILE A 38 0.16 -7.56 1.88
N ILE A 39 0.03 -6.54 2.72
CA ILE A 39 1.10 -6.12 3.62
C ILE A 39 0.69 -6.35 5.07
N VAL A 40 1.64 -6.80 5.88
CA VAL A 40 1.41 -7.03 7.30
C VAL A 40 2.43 -6.26 8.12
N ASN A 41 1.95 -5.60 9.17
CA ASN A 41 2.85 -5.01 10.15
C ASN A 41 3.56 -6.14 10.90
N VAL A 42 4.86 -5.97 11.17
CA VAL A 42 5.67 -6.95 11.92
C VAL A 42 5.11 -7.18 13.34
N LYS A 43 4.41 -6.20 13.90
CA LYS A 43 3.71 -6.27 15.19
C LYS A 43 2.24 -6.71 15.09
N GLN A 44 1.80 -7.15 13.90
CA GLN A 44 0.41 -7.56 13.62
C GLN A 44 -0.64 -6.48 13.90
N GLU A 45 -0.27 -5.21 13.75
CA GLU A 45 -1.25 -4.11 13.80
C GLU A 45 -2.14 -4.13 12.56
N LEU A 46 -3.46 -3.97 12.78
CA LEU A 46 -4.47 -3.86 11.73
C LEU A 46 -4.48 -2.50 11.02
N ASN A 47 -3.79 -1.52 11.61
CA ASN A 47 -3.79 -0.15 11.12
C ASN A 47 -2.42 0.20 10.51
N PHE A 48 -2.44 0.88 9.38
CA PHE A 48 -1.27 1.44 8.75
C PHE A 48 -0.85 2.74 9.45
N HIS A 49 0.46 2.89 9.64
CA HIS A 49 1.07 3.99 10.37
C HIS A 49 2.27 4.53 9.59
N ASP A 50 2.15 5.78 9.14
CA ASP A 50 3.23 6.57 8.57
C ASP A 50 4.23 7.00 9.67
N LYS A 51 5.05 6.04 10.12
CA LYS A 51 6.07 6.21 11.16
C LYS A 51 7.30 5.38 10.85
N ASP A 52 8.48 5.90 11.14
CA ASP A 52 9.76 5.17 11.03
C ASP A 52 9.84 3.96 11.99
N THR A 53 9.07 3.96 13.08
CA THR A 53 9.04 2.90 14.10
C THR A 53 8.08 1.75 13.78
N GLN A 54 7.39 1.83 12.64
CA GLN A 54 6.40 0.86 12.20
C GLN A 54 6.91 0.18 10.94
N PHE A 55 7.05 -1.14 11.01
CA PHE A 55 7.65 -1.93 9.94
C PHE A 55 6.59 -2.83 9.31
N TYR A 56 6.53 -2.81 8.00
CA TYR A 56 5.61 -3.61 7.20
C TYR A 56 6.40 -4.54 6.28
N ARG A 57 5.80 -5.70 6.02
CA ARG A 57 6.32 -6.69 5.08
C ARG A 57 5.19 -7.12 4.16
N PHE A 58 5.49 -7.25 2.87
CA PHE A 58 4.59 -7.90 1.93
C PHE A 58 4.49 -9.38 2.28
N MET A 59 3.27 -9.86 2.52
CA MET A 59 3.02 -11.29 2.46
C MET A 59 3.35 -11.70 1.03
N GLU A 60 4.33 -12.59 0.86
CA GLU A 60 4.48 -13.39 -0.35
C GLU A 60 3.31 -14.38 -0.40
N THR A 61 2.07 -13.86 -0.41
CA THR A 61 0.96 -14.61 -0.95
C THR A 61 1.37 -14.91 -2.39
N GLU A 62 1.06 -16.10 -2.86
CA GLU A 62 1.38 -16.62 -4.19
C GLU A 62 0.64 -15.81 -5.27
N PHE A 63 0.85 -14.49 -5.32
CA PHE A 63 0.66 -13.70 -6.51
C PHE A 63 1.66 -14.28 -7.48
N ASP A 64 1.16 -15.11 -8.39
CA ASP A 64 1.84 -15.52 -9.60
C ASP A 64 2.29 -14.27 -10.37
N LEU A 65 3.37 -13.64 -9.92
CA LEU A 65 4.27 -12.82 -10.71
C LEU A 65 4.95 -13.68 -11.80
N ASN A 66 4.62 -14.98 -11.86
CA ASN A 66 4.77 -15.89 -12.98
C ASN A 66 3.94 -15.53 -14.22
N LYS A 67 3.38 -14.31 -14.33
CA LYS A 67 3.07 -13.77 -15.66
C LYS A 67 4.37 -13.31 -16.32
N SER A 68 5.07 -14.34 -16.79
CA SER A 68 6.13 -14.33 -17.80
C SER A 68 5.99 -13.16 -18.77
N THR A 69 7.06 -12.40 -18.92
CA THR A 69 7.49 -11.84 -20.22
C THR A 69 6.38 -11.20 -21.07
N ILE A 70 5.74 -10.13 -20.60
CA ILE A 70 4.93 -9.24 -21.44
C ILE A 70 5.47 -7.82 -21.30
N GLU A 71 5.49 -7.15 -22.44
CA GLU A 71 6.28 -5.99 -22.84
C GLU A 71 6.28 -4.85 -21.80
N LYS A 72 7.42 -4.14 -21.70
CA LYS A 72 7.68 -3.13 -20.65
C LYS A 72 6.62 -2.02 -20.55
N ASP A 73 5.92 -1.75 -21.64
CA ASP A 73 4.81 -0.78 -21.73
C ASP A 73 3.60 -1.22 -20.89
N SER A 74 3.25 -2.50 -20.94
CA SER A 74 2.03 -3.03 -20.30
C SER A 74 2.08 -3.03 -18.78
N LYS A 75 3.29 -3.03 -18.19
CA LYS A 75 3.47 -3.08 -16.72
C LYS A 75 3.25 -1.73 -16.04
N GLU A 76 3.51 -0.63 -16.75
CA GLU A 76 3.29 0.72 -16.22
C GLU A 76 1.79 1.03 -16.17
N ASP A 77 1.04 0.62 -17.20
CA ASP A 77 -0.42 0.70 -17.22
C ASP A 77 -1.08 -0.14 -16.11
N GLU A 78 -0.68 -1.40 -15.93
CA GLU A 78 -1.20 -2.27 -14.86
C GLU A 78 -0.92 -1.66 -13.46
N LEU A 79 0.28 -1.07 -13.27
CA LEU A 79 0.62 -0.38 -12.03
C LEU A 79 -0.26 0.85 -11.82
N GLN A 80 -0.49 1.65 -12.86
CA GLN A 80 -1.29 2.86 -12.79
C GLN A 80 -2.78 2.57 -12.54
N GLU A 81 -3.31 1.48 -13.09
CA GLU A 81 -4.65 0.96 -12.75
C GLU A 81 -4.73 0.54 -11.28
N GLY A 82 -3.74 -0.21 -10.79
CA GLY A 82 -3.67 -0.62 -9.39
C GLY A 82 -3.60 0.56 -8.43
N LEU A 83 -2.80 1.58 -8.75
CA LEU A 83 -2.75 2.83 -8.00
C LEU A 83 -4.09 3.56 -8.01
N SER A 84 -4.73 3.68 -9.18
CA SER A 84 -6.04 4.32 -9.31
C SER A 84 -7.09 3.63 -8.45
N LEU A 85 -7.10 2.30 -8.42
CA LEU A 85 -7.98 1.52 -7.55
C LEU A 85 -7.70 1.77 -6.08
N LEU A 86 -6.43 1.76 -5.66
CA LEU A 86 -6.03 2.08 -4.29
C LEU A 86 -6.44 3.50 -3.88
N VAL A 87 -6.35 4.48 -4.79
CA VAL A 87 -6.83 5.85 -4.55
C VAL A 87 -8.34 5.89 -4.33
N GLN A 88 -9.10 5.10 -5.07
CA GLN A 88 -10.56 5.01 -4.91
C GLN A 88 -10.97 4.31 -3.60
N MET A 89 -10.27 3.24 -3.22
CA MET A 89 -10.57 2.47 -2.00
C MET A 89 -9.97 3.08 -0.72
N GLY A 90 -8.89 3.86 -0.84
CA GLY A 90 -8.14 4.43 0.28
C GLY A 90 -8.98 5.25 1.27
N PRO A 91 -9.90 6.14 0.82
CA PRO A 91 -10.75 6.91 1.73
C PRO A 91 -11.65 6.03 2.61
N ASP A 92 -12.22 4.95 2.06
CA ASP A 92 -13.09 4.03 2.79
C ASP A 92 -12.28 3.20 3.81
N ALA A 93 -11.13 2.66 3.40
CA ALA A 93 -10.24 1.94 4.30
C ALA A 93 -9.74 2.85 5.45
N LEU A 94 -9.38 4.10 5.14
CA LEU A 94 -8.99 5.08 6.16
C LEU A 94 -10.14 5.39 7.12
N LEU A 95 -11.36 5.55 6.62
CA LEU A 95 -12.55 5.74 7.46
C LEU A 95 -12.78 4.53 8.37
N ASN A 96 -12.79 3.31 7.83
CA ASN A 96 -12.95 2.08 8.60
C ASN A 96 -11.84 1.89 9.65
N MET A 97 -10.60 2.25 9.33
CA MET A 97 -9.48 2.26 10.28
C MET A 97 -9.73 3.23 11.46
N LYS A 98 -10.31 4.42 11.19
CA LYS A 98 -10.66 5.39 12.25
C LYS A 98 -11.87 4.94 13.07
N LEU A 99 -12.85 4.29 12.43
CA LEU A 99 -14.06 3.79 13.08
C LEU A 99 -13.78 2.57 13.97
N ARG A 100 -12.79 1.72 13.64
CA ARG A 100 -12.35 0.58 14.47
C ARG A 100 -11.86 0.94 15.88
N LYS A 101 -11.67 2.23 16.18
CA LYS A 101 -11.24 2.73 17.51
C LYS A 101 -12.40 3.19 18.41
N TRP A 102 -13.65 2.87 18.05
CA TRP A 102 -14.85 3.20 18.83
C TRP A 102 -15.61 1.96 19.28
#